data_AF-J9GTN6-F1
#
_entry.id   AF-J9GTN6-F1
#
_cell.length_a   1.000
_cell.length_b   1.000
_cell.length_c   1.000
_cell.angle_alpha   90.00
_cell.angle_beta   90.00
_cell.angle_gamma   90.00
#
_symmetry.space_group_name_H-M   'P 1'
#
loop_
_entity.id
_entity.type
_entity.pdbx_description
1 polymer ?
#
loop_
_entity_poly.entity_id
_entity_poly.type
_entity_poly.pdbx_seq_one_letter_code
_entity_poly.pdbx_strand_id
1 'polypeptide(L)'
;MLSYYIVKLVSKLLCIAPGFIRRGFAAFLGGIAVVAVPDWRMEMAQANIKECLGVSEERAAQIAEQSLRRFGRMVVEVLRFPLLNPDNIGQLVKVDGLEYLDAAYKQHKGVIMATGHY
;
A
#
# COMPACT_ATOMS: atom_id res chain seq x y z
N MET A 1 11.72 10.62 19.18
CA MET A 1 10.53 10.90 20.01
C MET A 1 9.58 11.91 19.36
N LEU A 2 10.01 13.12 18.95
CA LEU A 2 9.11 14.12 18.34
C LEU A 2 8.42 13.65 17.04
N SER A 3 9.17 13.05 16.11
CA SER A 3 8.64 12.53 14.84
C SER A 3 7.51 11.49 15.04
N TYR A 4 7.64 10.63 16.05
CA TYR A 4 6.61 9.66 16.41
C TYR A 4 5.29 10.35 16.76
N TYR A 5 5.32 11.39 17.60
CA TYR A 5 4.11 12.11 17.99
C TYR A 5 3.51 12.92 16.85
N ILE A 6 4.33 13.45 15.94
CA ILE A 6 3.85 14.10 14.71
C ILE A 6 3.07 13.10 13.86
N VAL A 7 3.63 11.91 13.61
CA VAL A 7 2.94 10.85 12.84
C VAL A 7 1.65 10.41 13.53
N LYS A 8 1.63 10.27 14.86
CA LYS A 8 0.41 9.93 15.62
C LYS A 8 -0.65 11.01 15.52
N LEU A 9 -0.26 12.29 15.55
CA LEU A 9 -1.17 13.41 15.36
C LEU A 9 -1.78 13.38 13.95
N VAL A 10 -0.95 13.25 12.90
CA VAL A 10 -1.42 13.15 11.51
C VAL A 10 -2.36 11.95 11.33
N SER A 11 -2.02 10.80 11.89
CA SER A 11 -2.88 9.61 11.91
C SER A 11 -4.26 9.91 12.52
N LYS A 12 -4.29 10.52 13.71
CA LYS A 12 -5.54 10.88 14.39
C LYS A 12 -6.39 11.84 13.55
N LEU A 13 -5.77 12.83 12.91
CA LEU A 13 -6.46 13.78 12.03
C LEU A 13 -7.04 13.07 10.80
N LEU A 14 -6.26 12.21 10.14
CA LEU A 14 -6.72 11.45 8.96
C LEU A 14 -7.80 10.42 9.28
N CYS A 15 -7.87 9.92 10.52
CA CYS A 15 -8.94 9.02 10.96
C CYS A 15 -10.31 9.70 11.00
N ILE A 16 -10.36 11.00 11.36
CA ILE A 16 -11.61 11.77 11.45
C ILE A 16 -11.88 12.63 10.20
N ALA A 17 -10.90 12.78 9.32
CA ALA A 17 -11.02 13.65 8.14
C ALA A 17 -12.05 13.14 7.10
N PRO A 18 -12.81 14.04 6.47
CA PRO A 18 -13.64 13.74 5.31
C PRO A 18 -12.88 13.09 4.16
N GLY A 19 -13.59 12.31 3.33
CA GLY A 19 -12.98 11.55 2.23
C GLY A 19 -12.23 12.39 1.21
N PHE A 20 -12.68 13.62 0.93
CA PHE A 20 -12.00 14.49 -0.03
C PHE A 20 -10.65 14.99 0.48
N ILE A 21 -10.52 15.30 1.78
CA ILE A 21 -9.24 15.68 2.40
C ILE A 21 -8.26 14.51 2.32
N ARG A 22 -8.72 13.30 2.66
CA ARG A 22 -7.90 12.09 2.57
C ARG A 22 -7.40 11.84 1.14
N ARG A 23 -8.28 11.98 0.14
CA ARG A 23 -7.90 11.83 -1.28
C ARG A 23 -6.92 12.91 -1.74
N GLY A 24 -7.12 14.16 -1.33
CA GLY A 24 -6.21 15.26 -1.63
C GLY A 24 -4.82 15.03 -1.02
N PHE A 25 -4.77 14.64 0.26
CA PHE A 25 -3.51 14.32 0.94
C PHE A 25 -2.80 13.11 0.32
N ALA A 26 -3.54 12.07 -0.05
CA ALA A 26 -3.00 10.92 -0.79
C ALA A 26 -2.43 11.32 -2.16
N ALA A 27 -3.16 12.14 -2.93
CA ALA A 27 -2.70 12.61 -4.23
C ALA A 27 -1.43 13.47 -4.12
N PHE A 28 -1.36 14.33 -3.09
CA PHE A 28 -0.17 15.12 -2.78
C PHE A 28 1.05 14.25 -2.48
N LEU A 29 0.91 13.27 -1.57
CA LEU A 29 2.00 12.34 -1.24
C LEU A 29 2.42 11.50 -2.45
N GLY A 30 1.47 11.04 -3.26
CA GLY A 30 1.76 10.31 -4.50
C GLY A 30 2.50 11.17 -5.53
N GLY A 31 2.16 12.45 -5.64
CA GLY A 31 2.88 13.41 -6.49
C GLY A 31 4.31 13.62 -6.02
N ILE A 32 4.53 13.78 -4.71
CA ILE A 32 5.89 13.85 -4.13
C ILE A 32 6.67 12.57 -4.44
N ALA A 33 6.05 11.40 -4.30
CA ALA A 33 6.73 10.13 -4.57
C ALA A 33 7.23 10.03 -6.02
N VAL A 34 6.45 10.53 -7.00
CA VAL A 34 6.86 10.57 -8.41
C VAL A 34 8.04 11.50 -8.64
N VAL A 35 8.09 12.66 -7.99
CA VAL A 35 9.17 13.64 -8.19
C VAL A 35 10.43 13.29 -7.38
N ALA A 36 10.26 12.67 -6.22
CA ALA A 36 11.37 12.34 -5.32
C ALA A 36 12.03 11.00 -5.65
N VAL A 37 11.41 10.15 -6.47
CA VAL A 37 12.01 8.89 -6.87
C VAL A 37 13.23 9.18 -7.78
N PRO A 38 14.37 8.51 -7.57
CA PRO A 38 15.49 8.61 -8.50
C PRO A 38 15.12 8.05 -9.89
N ASP A 39 15.63 8.66 -10.95
CA ASP A 39 15.33 8.26 -12.34
C ASP A 39 15.63 6.77 -12.60
N TRP A 40 16.77 6.27 -12.11
CA TRP A 40 17.15 4.85 -12.26
C TRP A 40 16.14 3.88 -11.63
N ARG A 41 15.45 4.27 -10.55
CA ARG A 41 14.40 3.45 -9.93
C ARG A 41 13.16 3.42 -10.81
N MET A 42 12.83 4.54 -11.46
CA MET A 42 11.74 4.63 -12.41
C MET A 42 12.04 3.78 -13.65
N GLU A 43 13.25 3.89 -14.22
CA GLU A 43 13.70 3.07 -15.35
C GLU A 43 13.64 1.58 -15.03
N MET A 44 14.13 1.17 -13.85
CA MET A 44 14.05 -0.21 -13.37
C MET A 44 12.59 -0.69 -13.26
N ALA A 45 11.69 0.15 -12.74
CA ALA A 45 10.27 -0.19 -12.65
C ALA A 45 9.65 -0.38 -14.04
N GLN A 46 9.97 0.50 -15.00
CA GLN A 46 9.50 0.40 -16.38
C GLN A 46 10.02 -0.87 -17.08
N ALA A 47 11.30 -1.19 -16.90
CA ALA A 47 11.90 -2.42 -17.44
C ALA A 47 11.20 -3.66 -16.90
N ASN A 48 11.00 -3.75 -15.58
CA ASN A 48 10.29 -4.86 -14.94
C ASN A 48 8.84 -4.97 -15.44
N ILE A 49 8.14 -3.86 -15.61
CA ILE A 49 6.76 -3.85 -16.12
C ILE A 49 6.70 -4.34 -17.56
N LYS A 50 7.63 -3.89 -18.40
CA LYS A 50 7.72 -4.31 -19.80
C LYS A 50 8.01 -5.81 -19.90
N GLU A 51 8.96 -6.30 -19.11
CA GLU A 51 9.33 -7.72 -19.08
C GLU A 51 8.18 -8.61 -18.57
N CYS A 52 7.55 -8.23 -17.46
CA CYS A 52 6.48 -9.04 -16.85
C CYS A 52 5.14 -8.97 -17.59
N LEU A 53 4.79 -7.81 -18.18
CA LEU A 53 3.47 -7.59 -18.79
C LEU A 53 3.49 -7.56 -20.33
N GLY A 54 4.66 -7.49 -20.97
CA GLY A 54 4.78 -7.46 -22.43
C GLY A 54 4.17 -6.21 -23.09
N VAL A 55 4.09 -5.09 -22.36
CA VAL A 55 3.46 -3.83 -22.84
C VAL A 55 4.46 -2.94 -23.58
N SER A 56 3.96 -1.92 -24.30
CA SER A 56 4.80 -0.90 -24.91
C SER A 56 5.57 -0.08 -23.88
N GLU A 57 6.62 0.62 -24.31
CA GLU A 57 7.45 1.46 -23.45
C GLU A 57 6.65 2.62 -22.84
N GLU A 58 5.82 3.28 -23.65
CA GLU A 58 4.94 4.35 -23.19
C GLU A 58 3.94 3.82 -22.15
N ARG A 59 3.43 2.61 -22.35
CA ARG A 59 2.50 1.99 -21.40
C ARG A 59 3.21 1.58 -20.11
N ALA A 60 4.44 1.08 -20.19
CA ALA A 60 5.25 0.75 -19.02
C ALA A 60 5.55 2.00 -18.18
N ALA A 61 5.92 3.11 -18.83
CA ALA A 61 6.12 4.41 -18.17
C ALA A 61 4.87 4.89 -17.44
N GLN A 62 3.71 4.83 -18.09
CA GLN A 62 2.42 5.18 -17.47
C GLN A 62 2.11 4.32 -16.23
N ILE A 63 2.32 3.00 -16.32
CA ILE A 63 2.06 2.09 -15.20
C ILE A 63 3.04 2.35 -14.05
N ALA A 64 4.32 2.57 -14.34
CA ALA A 64 5.34 2.86 -13.33
C ALA A 64 5.01 4.15 -12.55
N GLU A 65 4.67 5.23 -13.25
CA GLU A 65 4.26 6.48 -12.60
C GLU A 65 2.97 6.29 -11.78
N GLN A 66 1.97 5.61 -12.35
CA GLN A 66 0.72 5.34 -11.64
C GLN A 66 0.93 4.49 -10.38
N SER A 67 1.88 3.55 -10.41
CA SER A 67 2.28 2.75 -9.25
C SER A 67 2.81 3.65 -8.13
N LEU A 68 3.72 4.58 -8.44
CA LEU A 68 4.23 5.55 -7.46
C LEU A 68 3.15 6.51 -6.95
N ARG A 69 2.24 6.96 -7.82
CA ARG A 69 1.10 7.79 -7.37
C ARG A 69 0.20 7.06 -6.38
N ARG A 70 0.04 5.74 -6.49
CA ARG A 70 -0.74 4.91 -5.54
C ARG A 70 -0.08 4.82 -4.17
N PHE A 71 1.24 5.05 -4.06
CA PHE A 71 1.96 5.06 -2.78
C PHE A 71 1.33 6.04 -1.78
N GLY A 72 0.88 7.21 -2.23
CA GLY A 72 0.22 8.17 -1.35
C GLY A 72 -1.09 7.65 -0.73
N ARG A 73 -1.86 6.85 -1.49
CA ARG A 73 -3.05 6.17 -0.96
C ARG A 73 -2.67 5.12 0.09
N MET A 74 -1.63 4.33 -0.18
CA MET A 74 -1.13 3.31 0.74
C MET A 74 -0.70 3.91 2.08
N VAL A 75 0.02 5.04 2.07
CA VAL A 75 0.40 5.77 3.29
C VAL A 75 -0.83 6.22 4.08
N VAL A 76 -1.84 6.77 3.42
CA VAL A 76 -3.10 7.17 4.09
C VAL A 76 -3.85 5.97 4.67
N GLU A 77 -3.82 4.81 4.02
CA GLU A 77 -4.42 3.58 4.54
C GLU A 77 -3.72 3.12 5.82
N VAL A 78 -2.37 3.07 5.82
CA VAL A 78 -1.57 2.71 7.00
C VAL A 78 -1.80 3.68 8.17
N LEU A 79 -1.83 4.99 7.90
CA LEU A 79 -2.10 6.00 8.92
C LEU A 79 -3.51 5.87 9.53
N ARG A 80 -4.43 5.15 8.87
CA ARG A 80 -5.80 4.91 9.31
C ARG A 80 -6.01 3.51 9.89
N PHE A 81 -4.96 2.70 10.05
CA PHE A 81 -5.04 1.41 10.75
C PHE A 81 -5.65 1.47 12.16
N PRO A 82 -5.56 2.57 12.94
CA PRO A 82 -6.26 2.66 14.23
C PRO A 82 -7.79 2.53 14.17
N LEU A 83 -8.39 2.62 12.97
CA LEU A 83 -9.82 2.37 12.75
C LEU A 83 -10.15 0.88 12.63
N LEU A 84 -9.15 0.02 12.39
CA LEU A 84 -9.32 -1.43 12.25
C LEU A 84 -9.17 -2.08 13.63
N ASN A 85 -10.12 -2.96 13.97
CA ASN A 85 -10.11 -3.73 15.21
C ASN A 85 -10.69 -5.14 14.96
N PRO A 86 -10.56 -6.07 15.93
CA PRO A 86 -11.09 -7.43 15.78
C PRO A 86 -12.59 -7.48 15.47
N ASP A 87 -13.37 -6.52 15.93
CA ASP A 87 -14.83 -6.48 15.76
C ASP A 87 -15.26 -6.04 14.36
N ASN A 88 -14.42 -5.27 13.64
CA ASN A 88 -14.78 -4.68 12.34
C ASN A 88 -13.94 -5.15 11.15
N ILE A 89 -12.74 -5.70 11.38
CA ILE A 89 -11.81 -5.99 10.29
C ILE A 89 -12.39 -7.00 9.29
N GLY A 90 -13.15 -8.00 9.79
CA GLY A 90 -13.82 -8.99 8.94
C GLY A 90 -14.96 -8.44 8.08
N GLN A 91 -15.46 -7.24 8.38
CA GLN A 91 -16.46 -6.55 7.54
C GLN A 91 -15.81 -5.73 6.43
N LEU A 92 -14.52 -5.39 6.60
CA LEU A 92 -13.77 -4.51 5.71
C LEU A 92 -12.78 -5.28 4.81
N VAL A 93 -12.39 -6.48 5.23
CA VAL A 93 -11.38 -7.30 4.55
C VAL A 93 -11.98 -8.68 4.25
N LYS A 94 -11.90 -9.06 2.97
CA LYS A 94 -12.17 -10.43 2.51
C LYS A 94 -10.85 -11.17 2.38
N VAL A 95 -10.78 -12.37 2.94
CA VAL A 95 -9.61 -13.26 2.80
C VAL A 95 -10.05 -14.49 1.99
N ASP A 96 -9.46 -14.65 0.82
CA ASP A 96 -9.66 -15.84 0.00
C ASP A 96 -8.60 -16.89 0.35
N GLY A 97 -9.01 -18.16 0.56
CA GLY A 97 -8.09 -19.26 0.88
C GLY A 97 -7.68 -19.36 2.35
N LEU A 98 -8.46 -18.79 3.28
CA LEU A 98 -8.18 -18.86 4.73
C LEU A 98 -8.17 -20.31 5.24
N GLU A 99 -8.95 -21.19 4.62
CA GLU A 99 -9.01 -22.61 4.93
C GLU A 99 -7.66 -23.33 4.78
N TYR A 100 -6.78 -22.87 3.89
CA TYR A 100 -5.43 -23.43 3.73
C TYR A 100 -4.54 -23.07 4.92
N LEU A 101 -4.69 -21.85 5.45
CA LEU A 101 -3.97 -21.41 6.63
C LEU A 101 -4.43 -22.20 7.87
N ASP A 102 -5.75 -22.38 8.02
CA ASP A 102 -6.32 -23.20 9.10
C ASP A 102 -5.87 -24.67 9.01
N ALA A 103 -5.84 -25.25 7.80
CA ALA A 103 -5.35 -26.60 7.58
C ALA A 103 -3.86 -26.74 7.91
N ALA A 104 -3.04 -25.73 7.62
CA ALA A 104 -1.62 -25.72 7.97
C ALA A 104 -1.42 -25.69 9.50
N TYR A 105 -2.17 -24.85 10.23
CA TYR A 105 -2.08 -24.79 11.70
C TYR A 105 -2.44 -26.12 12.37
N LYS A 106 -3.45 -26.83 11.84
CA LYS A 106 -3.87 -28.16 12.35
C LYS A 106 -2.80 -29.25 12.24
N GLN A 107 -1.76 -29.05 11.43
CA GLN A 107 -0.66 -30.02 11.32
C GLN A 107 0.36 -29.94 12.46
N HIS A 108 0.31 -28.90 13.30
CA HIS A 108 1.22 -28.69 14.44
C HIS A 108 2.72 -28.68 14.07
N LYS A 109 3.05 -28.25 12.84
CA LYS A 109 4.43 -28.15 12.32
C LYS A 109 4.97 -26.72 12.25
N GLY A 110 4.18 -25.73 12.68
CA GLY A 110 4.40 -24.31 12.39
C GLY A 110 3.91 -23.93 10.99
N VAL A 111 3.82 -22.63 10.73
CA VAL A 111 3.37 -22.07 9.45
C VAL A 111 4.35 -21.00 8.99
N ILE A 112 4.72 -21.02 7.71
CA ILE A 112 5.45 -19.94 7.04
C ILE A 112 4.48 -19.24 6.09
N MET A 113 4.24 -17.96 6.33
CA MET A 113 3.48 -17.10 5.42
C MET A 113 4.44 -16.31 4.55
N ALA A 114 4.46 -16.58 3.24
CA ALA A 114 5.23 -15.81 2.27
C ALA A 114 4.37 -14.67 1.71
N THR A 115 4.84 -13.43 1.84
CA THR A 115 4.15 -12.23 1.36
C THR A 115 5.00 -11.45 0.35
N GLY A 116 4.35 -10.70 -0.52
CA GLY A 116 5.01 -9.78 -1.47
C GLY A 116 4.81 -8.32 -1.06
N HIS A 117 5.73 -7.45 -1.51
CA HIS A 117 5.49 -6.01 -1.52
C HIS A 117 4.74 -5.70 -2.82
N TYR A 118 3.43 -5.43 -2.71
CA TYR A 118 2.50 -5.24 -3.83
C TYR A 118 1.89 -3.84 -3.89
#